data_AF-A0A2W4K841-F1
#
_entry.id   AF-A0A2W4K841-F1
#
_cell.length_a   1.000
_cell.length_b   1.000
_cell.length_c   1.000
_cell.angle_alpha   90.00
_cell.angle_beta   90.00
_cell.angle_gamma   90.00
#
_symmetry.space_group_name_H-M   'P 1'
#
loop_
_entity.id
_entity.type
_entity.pdbx_description
1 polymer ?
#
loop_
_entity_poly.entity_id
_entity_poly.type
_entity_poly.pdbx_seq_one_letter_code
_entity_poly.pdbx_strand_id
1 'polypeptide(L)'
;MIRQVFTALAILSVLQFASQPSEAKTRRYTITQRHEILAAKINRMERAGELTLREARDLRDDNQDVWKKVSRMKARNGGKLSYENIAEVEKDLNKISNKIHKKALEKRVED
;
A
#
# COMPACT_ATOMS: atom_id res chain seq x y z
N MET A 1 -67.77 18.52 -25.83
CA MET A 1 -67.26 18.41 -27.22
C MET A 1 -65.77 18.14 -27.16
N ILE A 2 -65.33 17.09 -27.84
CA ILE A 2 -63.93 16.62 -27.97
C ILE A 2 -63.17 17.55 -28.92
N ARG A 3 -61.84 17.72 -28.69
CA ARG A 3 -60.72 17.97 -29.64
C ARG A 3 -59.71 19.00 -29.03
N GLN A 4 -58.38 18.88 -29.03
CA GLN A 4 -57.38 18.06 -29.73
C GLN A 4 -56.02 18.15 -28.99
N VAL A 5 -55.27 17.04 -29.04
CA VAL A 5 -53.83 16.93 -29.40
C VAL A 5 -52.74 17.24 -28.36
N PHE A 6 -51.99 16.16 -28.06
CA PHE A 6 -50.54 16.01 -27.90
C PHE A 6 -49.71 17.32 -27.97
N THR A 7 -48.65 17.52 -27.20
CA THR A 7 -47.35 16.89 -27.48
C THR A 7 -46.35 17.33 -26.40
N ALA A 8 -45.59 16.37 -25.88
CA ALA A 8 -44.24 16.47 -25.31
C ALA A 8 -43.87 17.76 -24.54
N LEU A 9 -43.93 17.73 -23.21
CA LEU A 9 -43.06 18.57 -22.40
C LEU A 9 -41.94 17.71 -21.81
N ALA A 10 -40.79 17.88 -22.43
CA ALA A 10 -39.48 17.31 -22.20
C ALA A 10 -39.20 16.81 -20.78
N ILE A 11 -39.01 15.48 -20.69
CA ILE A 11 -38.21 14.83 -19.65
C ILE A 11 -36.76 15.31 -19.86
N LEU A 12 -36.32 16.33 -19.11
CA LEU A 12 -34.94 16.81 -19.13
C LEU A 12 -34.40 16.94 -17.71
N SER A 13 -34.29 15.79 -17.03
CA SER A 13 -33.60 15.67 -15.74
C SER A 13 -32.63 14.49 -15.77
N VAL A 14 -31.79 14.43 -16.81
CA VAL A 14 -30.69 13.45 -16.90
C VAL A 14 -29.37 14.22 -16.89
N LEU A 15 -28.43 13.75 -16.08
CA LEU A 15 -27.04 14.20 -15.90
C LEU A 15 -26.77 15.32 -14.89
N GLN A 16 -27.00 15.04 -13.62
CA GLN A 16 -26.14 15.55 -12.54
C GLN A 16 -25.66 14.40 -11.66
N PHE A 17 -24.99 13.41 -12.25
CA PHE A 17 -23.96 12.67 -11.52
C PHE A 17 -22.70 13.55 -11.56
N ALA A 18 -22.69 14.58 -10.70
CA ALA A 18 -21.47 15.28 -10.37
C ALA A 18 -20.49 14.21 -9.86
N SER A 19 -19.40 14.05 -10.60
CA SER A 19 -18.22 13.29 -10.25
C SER A 19 -17.75 13.75 -8.88
N GLN A 20 -18.20 13.06 -7.82
CA GLN A 20 -17.64 13.26 -6.50
C GLN A 20 -16.15 12.87 -6.61
N PRO A 21 -15.21 13.78 -6.32
CA PRO A 21 -13.82 13.37 -6.17
C PRO A 21 -13.81 12.33 -5.07
N SER A 22 -13.46 11.09 -5.40
CA SER A 22 -13.20 10.09 -4.39
C SER A 22 -11.98 10.60 -3.62
N GLU A 23 -12.23 11.17 -2.44
CA GLU A 23 -11.16 11.41 -1.48
C GLU A 23 -10.54 10.06 -1.19
N ALA A 24 -9.43 9.77 -1.87
CA ALA A 24 -8.62 8.61 -1.58
C ALA A 24 -8.10 8.79 -0.14
N LYS A 25 -8.83 8.25 0.83
CA LYS A 25 -8.39 8.14 2.22
C LYS A 25 -7.08 7.36 2.19
N THR A 26 -5.97 8.10 2.24
CA THR A 26 -4.64 7.51 2.28
C THR A 26 -4.57 6.71 3.57
N ARG A 27 -4.57 5.37 3.46
CA ARG A 27 -4.44 4.51 4.64
C ARG A 27 -3.07 4.76 5.25
N ARG A 28 -3.04 5.44 6.40
CA ARG A 28 -1.82 5.61 7.17
C ARG A 28 -1.58 4.33 7.97
N TYR A 29 -0.56 3.58 7.58
CA TYR A 29 -0.14 2.38 8.28
C TYR A 29 0.80 2.72 9.44
N THR A 30 0.69 1.98 10.54
CA THR A 30 1.70 2.00 11.61
C THR A 30 2.95 1.22 11.18
N ILE A 31 4.09 1.46 11.85
CA ILE A 31 5.33 0.71 11.63
C ILE A 31 5.10 -0.81 11.71
N THR A 32 4.33 -1.27 12.70
CA THR A 32 4.00 -2.70 12.86
C THR A 32 3.20 -3.22 11.65
N GLN A 33 2.16 -2.50 11.24
CA GLN A 33 1.35 -2.88 10.07
C GLN A 33 2.19 -2.91 8.80
N ARG A 34 3.09 -1.93 8.61
CA ARG A 34 3.99 -1.90 7.46
C ARG A 34 4.92 -3.11 7.43
N HIS A 35 5.50 -3.47 8.57
CA HIS A 35 6.34 -4.66 8.71
C HIS A 35 5.59 -5.93 8.29
N GLU A 36 4.37 -6.13 8.79
CA GLU A 36 3.51 -7.27 8.46
C GLU A 36 3.11 -7.29 6.98
N ILE A 37 2.74 -6.14 6.42
CA ILE A 37 2.38 -6.01 5.00
C ILE A 37 3.56 -6.38 4.10
N LEU A 38 4.77 -5.92 4.43
CA LEU A 38 5.97 -6.27 3.65
C LEU A 38 6.27 -7.77 3.76
N ALA A 39 6.19 -8.36 4.96
CA ALA A 39 6.37 -9.79 5.14
C ALA A 39 5.36 -10.62 4.33
N ALA A 40 4.08 -10.25 4.39
CA ALA A 40 3.03 -10.90 3.62
C ALA A 40 3.24 -10.75 2.11
N LYS A 41 3.66 -9.56 1.65
CA LYS A 41 3.96 -9.31 0.24
C LYS A 41 5.12 -10.16 -0.26
N ILE A 42 6.22 -10.25 0.50
CA ILE A 42 7.37 -11.10 0.15
C ILE A 42 6.93 -12.56 0.02
N ASN A 43 6.20 -13.09 1.00
CA ASN A 43 5.71 -14.47 0.97
C ASN A 43 4.78 -14.74 -0.22
N ARG A 44 3.90 -13.78 -0.56
CA ARG A 44 3.02 -13.91 -1.72
C ARG A 44 3.83 -13.97 -3.02
N MET A 45 4.81 -13.08 -3.18
CA MET A 45 5.64 -13.00 -4.39
C MET A 45 6.52 -14.25 -4.56
N GLU A 46 7.07 -14.78 -3.46
CA GLU A 46 7.78 -16.06 -3.47
C GLU A 46 6.88 -17.20 -3.95
N ARG A 47 5.66 -17.32 -3.40
CA ARG A 47 4.68 -18.34 -3.80
C ARG A 47 4.23 -18.20 -5.26
N ALA A 48 4.17 -16.96 -5.76
CA ALA A 48 3.83 -16.67 -7.14
C ALA A 48 5.00 -16.87 -8.12
N GLY A 49 6.21 -17.17 -7.63
CA GLY A 49 7.41 -17.24 -8.47
C GLY A 49 7.92 -15.88 -8.95
N GLU A 50 7.38 -14.77 -8.42
CA GLU A 50 7.83 -13.39 -8.70
C GLU A 50 9.12 -13.04 -7.95
N LEU A 51 9.52 -13.85 -6.96
CA LEU A 51 10.81 -13.81 -6.29
C LEU A 51 11.41 -15.21 -6.24
N THR A 52 12.72 -15.30 -6.43
CA THR A 52 13.44 -16.52 -6.11
C THR A 52 13.46 -16.77 -4.59
N LEU A 53 13.68 -18.02 -4.18
CA LEU A 53 13.81 -18.38 -2.75
C LEU A 53 14.89 -17.55 -2.04
N ARG A 54 15.98 -17.23 -2.74
CA ARG A 54 17.08 -16.42 -2.20
C ARG A 54 16.66 -14.97 -2.01
N GLU A 55 16.06 -14.36 -3.03
CA GLU A 55 15.61 -12.96 -2.93
C GLU A 55 14.52 -12.79 -1.85
N ALA A 56 13.59 -13.74 -1.77
CA ALA A 56 12.58 -13.74 -0.72
C ALA A 56 13.20 -13.86 0.68
N ARG A 57 14.23 -14.71 0.84
CA ARG A 57 14.98 -14.84 2.09
C ARG A 57 15.67 -13.53 2.46
N ASP A 58 16.44 -12.95 1.53
CA ASP A 58 17.19 -11.72 1.77
C ASP A 58 16.24 -10.56 2.17
N LEU A 59 15.09 -10.45 1.52
CA LEU A 59 14.06 -9.45 1.86
C LEU A 59 13.39 -9.71 3.21
N ARG A 60 13.18 -10.98 3.59
CA ARG A 60 12.65 -11.36 4.91
C ARG A 60 13.64 -11.00 6.00
N ASP A 61 14.93 -11.26 5.79
CA ASP A 61 15.99 -10.95 6.73
C ASP A 61 16.13 -9.43 6.92
N ASP A 62 16.15 -8.66 5.82
CA ASP A 62 16.13 -7.19 5.87
C ASP A 62 14.94 -6.67 6.71
N ASN A 63 13.73 -7.20 6.49
CA ASN A 63 12.53 -6.78 7.22
C ASN A 63 12.56 -7.17 8.70
N GLN A 64 13.13 -8.34 9.02
CA GLN A 64 13.36 -8.78 10.39
C GLN A 64 14.39 -7.92 11.12
N ASP A 65 15.46 -7.52 10.43
CA ASP A 65 16.50 -6.70 11.04
C ASP A 65 16.00 -5.29 11.37
N VAL A 66 15.13 -4.71 10.53
CA VAL A 66 14.40 -3.49 10.87
C VAL A 66 13.53 -3.70 12.11
N TRP A 67 12.85 -4.84 12.24
CA TRP A 67 12.03 -5.13 13.42
C TRP A 67 12.86 -5.29 14.70
N LYS A 68 14.00 -5.98 14.63
CA LYS A 68 14.95 -6.05 15.76
C LYS A 68 15.44 -4.66 16.16
N LYS A 69 15.71 -3.78 15.18
CA LYS A 69 16.08 -2.38 15.41
C LYS A 69 14.97 -1.60 16.13
N VAL A 70 13.71 -1.76 15.71
CA VAL A 70 12.54 -1.18 16.39
C VAL A 70 12.49 -1.60 17.86
N SER A 71 12.65 -2.90 18.15
CA SER A 71 12.65 -3.42 19.52
C SER A 71 13.77 -2.81 20.37
N ARG A 72 14.99 -2.70 19.82
CA ARG A 72 16.11 -2.05 20.51
C ARG A 72 15.86 -0.56 20.77
N MET A 73 15.32 0.16 19.79
CA MET A 73 14.99 1.59 19.93
C MET A 73 13.92 1.81 21.00
N LYS A 74 12.86 0.99 21.01
CA LYS A 74 11.84 1.01 22.06
C LYS A 74 12.43 0.74 23.44
N ALA A 75 13.29 -0.29 23.56
CA ALA A 75 13.92 -0.63 24.83
C ALA A 75 14.75 0.53 25.41
N ARG A 76 15.42 1.30 24.54
CA ARG A 76 16.22 2.48 24.93
C ARG A 76 15.37 3.71 25.29
N ASN A 77 14.10 3.75 24.90
CA ASN A 77 13.25 4.93 25.00
C ASN A 77 11.91 4.62 25.71
N GLY A 78 11.99 3.93 26.85
CA GLY A 78 10.84 3.69 27.73
C GLY A 78 9.72 2.87 27.10
N GLY A 79 10.05 1.97 26.16
CA GLY A 79 9.09 1.12 25.45
C GLY A 79 8.47 1.78 24.20
N LYS A 80 8.83 3.02 23.86
CA LYS A 80 8.25 3.78 22.74
C LYS A 80 9.32 4.19 21.74
N LEU A 81 8.94 4.41 20.49
CA LEU A 81 9.84 5.04 19.51
C LEU A 81 9.79 6.56 19.69
N SER A 82 10.94 7.23 19.67
CA SER A 82 10.99 8.69 19.53
C SER A 82 10.61 9.09 18.10
N TYR A 83 10.38 10.38 17.87
CA TYR A 83 10.05 10.90 16.55
C TYR A 83 11.16 10.62 15.52
N GLU A 84 12.42 10.81 15.91
CA GLU A 84 13.59 10.55 15.08
C GLU A 84 13.70 9.06 14.74
N ASN A 85 13.48 8.19 15.73
CA ASN A 85 13.47 6.73 15.52
C ASN A 85 12.35 6.30 14.57
N ILE A 86 11.16 6.91 14.65
CA ILE A 86 10.06 6.65 13.71
C ILE A 86 10.50 6.99 12.29
N ALA A 87 11.06 8.18 12.07
CA ALA A 87 11.51 8.61 10.75
C ALA A 87 12.59 7.67 10.18
N GLU A 88 13.53 7.24 11.02
CA GLU A 88 14.57 6.30 10.64
C GLU A 88 14.01 4.93 10.23
N VAL A 89 13.08 4.39 11.03
CA VAL A 89 12.43 3.10 10.73
C VAL A 89 11.59 3.19 9.46
N GLU A 90 10.82 4.26 9.27
CA GLU A 90 10.05 4.48 8.05
C GLU A 90 10.95 4.55 6.81
N LYS A 91 12.11 5.20 6.91
CA LYS A 91 13.12 5.23 5.83
C LYS A 91 13.61 3.82 5.49
N ASP A 92 13.87 2.99 6.49
CA ASP A 92 14.33 1.62 6.26
C ASP A 92 13.23 0.73 5.66
N LEU A 93 11.98 0.84 6.13
CA LEU A 93 10.83 0.14 5.54
C LEU A 93 10.59 0.59 4.08
N ASN A 94 10.80 1.87 3.77
CA ASN A 94 10.71 2.37 2.40
C ASN A 94 11.79 1.78 1.49
N LYS A 95 13.03 1.61 1.96
CA LYS A 95 14.08 0.94 1.19
C LYS A 95 13.67 -0.49 0.82
N ILE A 96 13.13 -1.25 1.77
CA ILE A 96 12.65 -2.62 1.52
C ILE A 96 11.50 -2.61 0.51
N SER A 97 10.52 -1.72 0.69
CA SER A 97 9.41 -1.56 -0.26
C SER A 97 9.91 -1.28 -1.68
N ASN A 98 10.90 -0.41 -1.82
CA ASN A 98 11.50 -0.07 -3.11
C ASN A 98 12.27 -1.26 -3.71
N LYS A 99 13.01 -2.02 -2.91
CA LYS A 99 13.66 -3.27 -3.37
C LYS A 99 12.63 -4.26 -3.91
N ILE A 100 11.53 -4.48 -3.19
CA ILE A 100 10.43 -5.35 -3.64
C ILE A 100 9.84 -4.84 -4.96
N HIS A 101 9.62 -3.53 -5.07
CA HIS A 101 9.04 -2.95 -6.29
C HIS A 101 9.99 -3.10 -7.49
N LYS A 102 11.29 -2.84 -7.30
CA LYS A 102 12.31 -3.05 -8.32
C LYS A 102 12.33 -4.50 -8.80
N LYS A 103 12.33 -5.47 -7.88
CA LYS A 103 12.25 -6.90 -8.19
C LYS A 103 11.02 -7.26 -9.01
N ALA A 104 9.85 -6.74 -8.62
CA ALA A 104 8.61 -6.95 -9.36
C ALA A 104 8.65 -6.37 -10.78
N LEU A 105 9.36 -5.25 -11.00
CA LEU A 105 9.52 -4.65 -12.32
C LEU A 105 10.52 -5.43 -13.17
N GLU A 106 11.65 -5.85 -12.61
CA GLU A 106 12.65 -6.70 -13.28
C GLU A 106 11.99 -7.96 -13.83
N LYS A 107 11.16 -8.63 -13.02
CA LYS A 107 10.48 -9.86 -13.45
C LYS A 107 9.53 -9.65 -14.65
N ARG A 108 8.82 -8.52 -14.69
CA ARG A 108 7.88 -8.19 -15.79
C ARG A 108 8.56 -7.89 -17.12
N VAL A 109 9.85 -7.55 -17.11
CA VAL A 109 10.62 -7.31 -18.34
C VAL A 109 11.18 -8.61 -18.90
N GLU A 110 11.35 -9.63 -18.06
CA GLU A 110 11.87 -10.95 -18.44
C GLU A 110 10.79 -11.90 -18.97
N ASP A 111 9.50 -11.62 -18.71
CA ASP A 111 8.32 -12.36 -19.20
C ASP A 111 7.83 -11.83 -20.56
#